data_AF-A0A401MT04-F1
#
_entry.id   AF-A0A401MT04-F1
#
_cell.length_a   1.000
_cell.length_b   1.000
_cell.length_c   1.000
_cell.angle_alpha   90.00
_cell.angle_beta   90.00
_cell.angle_gamma   90.00
#
_symmetry.space_group_name_H-M   'P 1'
#
loop_
_entity.id
_entity.type
_entity.pdbx_description
1 polymer ?
#
loop_
_entity_poly.entity_id
_entity_poly.type
_entity_poly.pdbx_seq_one_letter_code
_entity_poly.pdbx_strand_id
1 'polypeptide(L)'
;MGIFGKGKSREEKAAKIAEQVAGGKGFYGRMTRATLGREDYAKLQQSIGAYNSGATVQQLLAMGVPTITAVVVAISDTGRLVNFDPVVDLVLQLTGAGATADPITLQTIVSKLRIPRVGDQVLLIADPANPGGYLYAGDGATS
;
A
#
# COMPACT_ATOMS: atom_id res chain seq x y z
N MET A 1 12.02 2.02 48.58
CA MET A 1 12.28 1.06 47.48
C MET A 1 11.01 0.26 47.25
N GLY A 2 10.40 0.35 46.06
CA GLY A 2 9.17 -0.37 45.71
C GLY A 2 8.96 -0.34 44.19
N ILE A 3 9.29 -1.47 43.56
CA ILE A 3 9.47 -1.69 42.12
C ILE A 3 8.13 -2.11 41.50
N PHE A 4 7.45 -1.20 40.79
CA PHE A 4 6.28 -1.51 39.96
C PHE A 4 6.68 -1.50 38.49
N GLY A 5 6.98 -2.67 37.94
CA GLY A 5 7.24 -2.86 36.52
C GLY A 5 5.93 -2.87 35.71
N LYS A 6 5.68 -1.80 34.95
CA LYS A 6 4.59 -1.75 33.95
C LYS A 6 4.82 -2.80 32.87
N GLY A 7 4.11 -3.92 32.95
CA GLY A 7 4.01 -4.87 31.83
C GLY A 7 3.26 -4.23 30.66
N LYS A 8 3.84 -4.27 29.46
CA LYS A 8 3.20 -3.82 28.21
C LYS A 8 1.82 -4.43 28.04
N SER A 9 0.83 -3.60 27.67
CA SER A 9 -0.58 -3.99 27.60
C SER A 9 -0.80 -5.08 26.54
N ARG A 10 -1.92 -5.80 26.67
CA ARG A 10 -2.28 -6.88 25.75
C ARG A 10 -2.50 -6.35 24.32
N GLU A 11 -2.99 -5.12 24.15
CA GLU A 11 -3.10 -4.50 22.83
C GLU A 11 -1.74 -4.28 22.17
N GLU A 12 -0.74 -3.79 22.91
CA GLU A 12 0.60 -3.51 22.37
C GLU A 12 1.29 -4.80 21.89
N LYS A 13 1.04 -5.92 22.57
CA LYS A 13 1.51 -7.25 22.15
C LYS A 13 0.79 -7.74 20.90
N ALA A 14 -0.52 -7.54 20.81
CA ALA A 14 -1.31 -7.95 19.64
C ALA A 14 -0.91 -7.15 18.38
N ALA A 15 -0.73 -5.83 18.51
CA ALA A 15 -0.25 -4.97 17.45
C ALA A 15 1.14 -5.40 16.95
N LYS A 16 2.05 -5.73 17.88
CA LYS A 16 3.39 -6.22 17.55
C LYS A 16 3.37 -7.57 16.83
N ILE A 17 2.47 -8.47 17.20
CA ILE A 17 2.30 -9.77 16.51
C ILE A 17 1.74 -9.54 15.10
N ALA A 18 0.75 -8.67 14.95
CA ALA A 18 0.22 -8.29 13.64
C ALA A 18 1.30 -7.68 12.73
N GLU A 19 2.15 -6.81 13.28
CA GLU A 19 3.28 -6.22 12.56
C GLU A 19 4.33 -7.27 12.15
N GLN A 20 4.64 -8.23 13.04
CA GLN A 20 5.56 -9.33 12.74
C GLN A 20 5.03 -10.27 11.64
N VAL A 21 3.72 -10.55 11.66
CA VAL A 21 3.04 -11.32 10.62
C VAL A 21 3.05 -10.57 9.29
N ALA A 22 2.68 -9.29 9.31
CA ALA A 22 2.66 -8.41 8.14
C ALA A 22 4.05 -8.21 7.52
N GLY A 23 5.10 -8.08 8.34
CA GLY A 23 6.47 -7.88 7.87
C GLY A 23 7.25 -9.17 7.62
N GLY A 24 6.71 -10.34 8.00
CA GLY A 24 7.37 -11.64 7.85
C GLY A 24 8.62 -11.78 8.72
N LYS A 25 8.78 -10.87 9.69
CA LYS A 25 9.91 -10.76 10.61
C LYS A 25 9.51 -11.35 11.95
N GLY A 26 10.42 -12.09 12.58
CA GLY A 26 10.15 -12.79 13.85
C GLY A 26 9.54 -14.18 13.67
N PHE A 27 9.36 -14.88 14.79
CA PHE A 27 8.93 -16.28 14.82
C PHE A 27 7.57 -16.49 14.13
N TYR A 28 6.57 -15.67 14.49
CA TYR A 28 5.22 -15.75 13.92
C TYR A 28 5.20 -15.42 12.43
N GLY A 29 5.90 -14.35 12.00
CA GLY A 29 5.99 -13.99 10.58
C GLY A 29 6.62 -15.09 9.72
N ARG A 30 7.64 -15.78 10.22
CA ARG A 30 8.26 -16.93 9.53
C ARG A 30 7.32 -18.13 9.45
N MET A 31 6.59 -18.43 10.53
CA MET A 31 5.63 -19.53 10.55
C MET A 31 4.49 -19.28 9.56
N THR A 32 3.90 -18.08 9.58
CA THR A 32 2.84 -17.67 8.65
C THR A 32 3.30 -17.72 7.19
N ARG A 33 4.53 -17.27 6.91
CA ARG A 33 5.13 -17.37 5.57
C ARG A 33 5.35 -18.83 5.14
N ALA A 34 5.72 -19.71 6.06
CA ALA A 34 5.92 -21.12 5.76
C ALA A 34 4.59 -21.85 5.48
N THR A 35 3.51 -21.48 6.17
CA THR A 35 2.19 -22.12 6.00
C THR A 35 1.42 -21.62 4.78
N LEU A 36 1.57 -20.34 4.41
CA LEU A 36 0.82 -19.74 3.30
C LEU A 36 1.53 -19.84 1.94
N GLY A 37 2.81 -20.24 1.89
CA GLY A 37 3.57 -20.23 0.65
C GLY A 37 3.88 -18.80 0.16
N ARG A 38 4.83 -18.67 -0.77
CA ARG A 38 5.35 -17.34 -1.20
C ARG A 38 4.32 -16.52 -1.99
N GLU A 39 3.46 -17.18 -2.75
CA GLU A 39 2.48 -16.56 -3.65
C GLU A 39 1.32 -15.94 -2.86
N ASP A 40 0.78 -16.66 -1.88
CA ASP A 40 -0.32 -16.13 -1.07
C ASP A 40 0.18 -15.17 0.02
N TYR A 41 1.44 -15.29 0.45
CA TYR A 41 2.09 -14.28 1.28
C TYR A 41 2.28 -12.96 0.54
N ALA A 42 2.65 -12.99 -0.74
CA ALA A 42 2.73 -11.78 -1.57
C ALA A 42 1.37 -11.10 -1.69
N LYS A 43 0.29 -11.86 -1.94
CA LYS A 43 -1.09 -11.33 -1.95
C LYS A 43 -1.51 -10.76 -0.60
N LEU A 44 -1.14 -11.42 0.50
CA LEU A 44 -1.39 -10.92 1.86
C LEU A 44 -0.64 -9.62 2.14
N GLN A 45 0.64 -9.56 1.78
CA GLN A 45 1.46 -8.37 1.94
C GLN A 45 0.98 -7.22 1.06
N GLN A 46 0.50 -7.53 -0.15
CA GLN A 46 -0.13 -6.57 -1.06
C GLN A 46 -1.48 -6.07 -0.51
N SER A 47 -2.28 -6.96 0.11
CA SER A 47 -3.50 -6.54 0.82
C SER A 47 -3.20 -5.66 2.04
N ILE A 48 -2.10 -5.92 2.75
CA ILE A 48 -1.69 -5.14 3.92
C ILE A 48 -1.01 -3.83 3.53
N GLY A 49 -0.26 -3.80 2.44
CA GLY A 49 0.26 -2.58 1.82
C GLY A 49 -0.85 -1.66 1.33
N ALA A 50 -1.96 -2.21 0.84
CA ALA A 50 -3.18 -1.45 0.53
C ALA A 50 -3.86 -0.86 1.79
N TYR A 51 -3.67 -1.45 2.98
CA TYR A 51 -4.25 -0.93 4.24
C TYR A 51 -3.47 0.26 4.83
N ASN A 52 -2.15 0.37 4.59
CA ASN A 52 -1.31 1.43 5.16
C ASN A 52 -0.87 2.51 4.15
N SER A 53 -1.37 2.45 2.91
CA SER A 53 -0.86 3.27 1.81
C SER A 53 -1.05 4.76 2.08
N GLY A 54 -2.22 5.21 2.56
CA GLY A 54 -2.50 6.64 2.73
C GLY A 54 -1.55 7.36 3.71
N ALA A 55 -1.36 6.81 4.91
CA ALA A 55 -0.48 7.39 5.93
C ALA A 55 1.01 7.26 5.55
N THR A 56 1.38 6.13 4.94
CA THR A 56 2.76 5.87 4.51
C THR A 56 3.15 6.78 3.34
N VAL A 57 2.26 6.98 2.36
CA VAL A 57 2.48 7.83 1.18
C VAL A 57 2.67 9.29 1.58
N GLN A 58 1.84 9.84 2.46
CA GLN A 58 2.00 11.24 2.92
C GLN A 58 3.35 11.46 3.61
N GLN A 59 3.80 10.50 4.40
CA GLN A 59 5.11 10.57 5.05
C GLN A 59 6.25 10.47 4.02
N LEU A 60 6.14 9.59 3.01
CA LEU A 60 7.12 9.47 1.93
C LEU A 60 7.20 10.75 1.08
N LEU A 61 6.06 11.38 0.78
CA LEU A 61 6.00 12.67 0.11
C LEU A 61 6.67 13.77 0.95
N ALA A 62 6.39 13.82 2.25
CA ALA A 62 7.02 14.78 3.17
C ALA A 62 8.54 14.57 3.28
N MET A 63 9.03 13.35 3.06
CA MET A 63 10.45 13.01 2.99
C MET A 63 11.10 13.37 1.64
N GLY A 64 10.33 13.89 0.68
CA GLY A 64 10.84 14.27 -0.65
C GLY A 64 11.12 13.08 -1.56
N VAL A 65 10.46 11.94 -1.34
CA VAL A 65 10.58 10.79 -2.24
C VAL A 65 10.02 11.17 -3.62
N PRO A 66 10.76 10.91 -4.72
CA PRO A 66 10.34 11.30 -6.05
C PRO A 66 9.05 10.59 -6.46
N THR A 67 8.15 11.34 -7.09
CA THR A 67 6.90 10.82 -7.67
C THR A 67 7.08 10.51 -9.14
N ILE A 68 6.41 9.47 -9.60
CA ILE A 68 6.34 9.05 -11.00
C ILE A 68 4.94 9.33 -11.50
N THR A 69 4.82 9.98 -12.64
CA THR A 69 3.54 10.25 -13.28
C THR A 69 3.05 9.04 -14.05
N ALA A 70 1.75 8.74 -13.96
CA ALA A 70 1.11 7.70 -14.74
C ALA A 70 -0.26 8.15 -15.23
N VAL A 71 -0.75 7.53 -16.30
CA VAL A 71 -2.09 7.77 -16.84
C VAL A 71 -2.96 6.54 -16.55
N VAL A 72 -4.18 6.78 -16.08
CA VAL A 72 -5.15 5.71 -15.84
C VAL A 72 -5.67 5.20 -17.19
N VAL A 73 -5.44 3.93 -17.48
CA VAL A 73 -5.91 3.26 -18.70
C VAL A 73 -7.24 2.54 -18.46
N ALA A 74 -7.38 1.92 -17.29
CA ALA A 74 -8.63 1.28 -16.87
C ALA A 74 -8.79 1.35 -15.36
N ILE A 75 -10.04 1.27 -14.92
CA ILE A 75 -10.43 1.22 -13.51
C ILE A 75 -11.54 0.19 -13.34
N SER A 76 -11.40 -0.66 -12.33
CA SER A 76 -12.39 -1.66 -11.95
C SER A 76 -12.67 -1.57 -10.45
N ASP A 77 -13.94 -1.53 -10.06
CA ASP A 77 -14.32 -1.63 -8.65
C ASP A 77 -14.20 -3.09 -8.19
N THR A 78 -13.60 -3.30 -7.02
CA THR A 78 -13.49 -4.63 -6.41
C THR A 78 -14.73 -4.99 -5.58
N GLY A 79 -15.65 -4.04 -5.36
CA GLY A 79 -16.82 -4.18 -4.49
C GLY A 79 -16.48 -4.17 -3.00
N ARG A 80 -15.21 -3.94 -2.64
CA ARG A 80 -14.75 -3.80 -1.26
C ARG A 80 -14.68 -2.34 -0.87
N LEU A 81 -15.04 -2.05 0.37
CA LEU A 81 -14.92 -0.73 0.98
C LEU A 81 -14.02 -0.81 2.21
N VAL A 82 -13.21 0.22 2.42
CA VAL A 82 -12.40 0.41 3.64
C VAL A 82 -12.69 1.80 4.17
N ASN A 83 -13.14 1.92 5.42
CA ASN A 83 -13.59 3.20 5.99
C ASN A 83 -14.62 3.92 5.10
N PHE A 84 -15.51 3.13 4.49
CA PHE A 84 -16.46 3.56 3.45
C PHE A 84 -15.85 3.99 2.12
N ASP A 85 -14.54 4.14 1.99
CA ASP A 85 -13.89 4.46 0.71
C ASP A 85 -13.71 3.20 -0.16
N PRO A 86 -13.95 3.30 -1.49
CA PRO A 86 -13.86 2.16 -2.38
C PRO A 86 -12.42 1.70 -2.61
N VAL A 87 -12.27 0.38 -2.74
CA VAL A 87 -11.04 -0.27 -3.18
C VAL A 87 -11.17 -0.60 -4.66
N VAL A 88 -10.29 -0.03 -5.46
CA VAL A 88 -10.31 -0.15 -6.92
C VAL A 88 -9.03 -0.79 -7.43
N ASP A 89 -9.16 -1.52 -8.54
CA ASP A 89 -8.05 -1.98 -9.36
C ASP A 89 -7.81 -0.96 -10.48
N LEU A 90 -6.63 -0.36 -10.50
CA LEU A 90 -6.20 0.59 -11.52
C LEU A 90 -5.22 -0.08 -12.48
N VAL A 91 -5.44 0.11 -13.78
CA VAL A 91 -4.44 -0.19 -14.81
C VAL A 91 -3.80 1.14 -15.21
N LEU A 92 -2.49 1.26 -15.03
CA LEU A 92 -1.76 2.52 -15.18
C LEU A 92 -0.68 2.38 -16.25
N GLN A 93 -0.58 3.38 -17.12
CA GLN A 93 0.53 3.55 -18.04
C GLN A 93 1.52 4.55 -17.45
N LEU A 94 2.76 4.13 -17.18
CA LEU A 94 3.79 5.04 -16.67
C LEU A 94 4.17 6.07 -17.75
N THR A 95 4.30 7.33 -17.34
CA THR A 95 4.70 8.45 -18.19
C THR A 95 6.03 9.01 -17.67
N GLY A 96 7.09 8.90 -18.46
CA GLY A 96 8.46 9.28 -18.05
C GLY A 96 9.55 8.61 -18.87
N ALA A 97 10.83 8.84 -18.53
CA ALA A 97 11.98 8.22 -19.17
C ALA A 97 11.97 6.70 -18.93
N GLY A 98 11.31 5.96 -19.83
CA GLY A 98 10.96 4.55 -19.66
C GLY A 98 9.53 4.18 -20.10
N ALA A 99 8.78 5.11 -20.70
CA ALA A 99 7.37 4.99 -21.12
C ALA A 99 7.02 3.86 -22.12
N THR A 100 7.96 2.96 -22.45
CA THR A 100 7.70 1.70 -23.17
C THR A 100 7.32 0.55 -22.25
N ALA A 101 7.14 0.80 -20.95
CA ALA A 101 6.76 -0.23 -19.98
C ALA A 101 5.31 -0.69 -20.20
N ASP A 102 5.08 -1.98 -20.05
CA ASP A 102 3.75 -2.58 -20.03
C ASP A 102 2.87 -1.90 -18.96
N PRO A 103 1.55 -1.82 -19.19
CA PRO A 103 0.62 -1.30 -18.19
C PRO A 103 0.76 -2.05 -16.87
N ILE A 104 0.85 -1.32 -15.76
CA ILE A 104 0.92 -1.90 -14.42
C ILE A 104 -0.47 -1.96 -13.80
N THR A 105 -0.71 -2.98 -12.98
CA THR A 105 -1.93 -3.10 -12.19
C THR A 105 -1.65 -2.75 -10.73
N LEU A 106 -2.52 -1.91 -10.16
CA LEU A 106 -2.41 -1.43 -8.79
C LEU A 106 -3.78 -1.45 -8.13
N GLN A 107 -3.91 -2.23 -7.05
CA GLN A 107 -5.08 -2.17 -6.19
C GLN A 107 -4.86 -1.11 -5.10
N THR A 108 -5.77 -0.15 -4.97
CA THR A 108 -5.65 0.93 -3.98
C THR A 108 -7.00 1.41 -3.46
N ILE A 109 -6.97 2.11 -2.32
CA ILE A 109 -8.13 2.79 -1.75
C ILE A 109 -8.16 4.19 -2.33
N VAL A 110 -9.31 4.59 -2.89
CA VAL A 110 -9.51 5.95 -3.42
C VAL A 110 -10.65 6.65 -2.68
N SER A 111 -10.53 7.97 -2.51
CA SER A 111 -11.60 8.74 -1.87
C SER A 111 -12.83 8.82 -2.78
N LYS A 112 -14.03 8.71 -2.20
CA LYS A 112 -15.29 8.94 -2.95
C LYS A 112 -15.38 10.32 -3.61
N LEU A 113 -14.72 11.32 -3.04
CA LEU A 113 -14.77 12.69 -3.55
C LEU A 113 -13.89 12.86 -4.79
N ARG A 114 -12.86 12.02 -4.95
CA ARG A 114 -11.84 12.11 -5.99
C ARG A 114 -11.51 10.72 -6.51
N ILE A 115 -12.47 10.12 -7.20
CA ILE A 115 -12.27 8.85 -7.90
C ILE A 115 -11.62 9.18 -9.25
N PRO A 116 -10.39 8.70 -9.51
CA PRO A 116 -9.72 8.92 -10.79
C PRO A 116 -10.47 8.21 -11.93
N ARG A 117 -10.44 8.83 -13.11
CA ARG A 117 -11.09 8.33 -14.33
C ARG A 117 -10.06 7.90 -15.36
N VAL A 118 -10.49 7.10 -16.32
CA VAL A 118 -9.66 6.76 -17.48
C VAL A 118 -9.23 8.04 -18.20
N GLY A 119 -7.93 8.15 -18.46
CA GLY A 119 -7.27 9.33 -19.03
C GLY A 119 -6.70 10.29 -17.99
N ASP A 120 -7.08 10.19 -16.71
CA ASP A 120 -6.55 11.06 -15.67
C ASP A 120 -5.07 10.76 -15.39
N GLN A 121 -4.32 11.82 -15.11
CA GLN A 121 -2.93 11.70 -14.65
C GLN A 121 -2.90 11.55 -13.13
N VAL A 122 -2.16 10.55 -12.68
CA VAL A 122 -1.99 10.21 -11.27
C VAL A 122 -0.52 10.17 -10.90
N LEU A 123 -0.24 10.31 -9.62
CA LEU A 123 1.10 10.23 -9.07
C LEU A 123 1.29 8.89 -8.37
N LEU A 124 2.47 8.32 -8.55
CA LEU A 124 2.90 7.09 -7.94
C LEU A 124 4.21 7.30 -7.20
N ILE A 125 4.43 6.52 -6.14
CA ILE A 125 5.69 6.45 -5.41
C ILE A 125 6.17 5.00 -5.48
N ALA A 126 7.48 4.80 -5.65
CA ALA A 126 8.04 3.45 -5.56
C ALA A 126 7.85 2.90 -4.15
N ASP A 127 7.32 1.68 -4.02
CA ASP A 127 7.07 1.07 -2.72
C ASP A 127 8.40 0.62 -2.07
N PRO A 128 8.85 1.21 -0.95
CA PRO A 128 10.07 0.77 -0.30
C PRO A 128 9.91 -0.61 0.37
N ALA A 129 8.68 -1.04 0.67
CA ALA A 129 8.41 -2.35 1.23
C ALA A 129 8.39 -3.45 0.17
N ASN A 130 8.10 -3.11 -1.09
CA ASN A 130 8.06 -4.03 -2.22
C ASN A 130 8.84 -3.47 -3.42
N PRO A 131 10.14 -3.80 -3.58
CA PRO A 131 10.94 -3.35 -4.70
C PRO A 131 10.31 -3.72 -6.05
N GLY A 132 10.02 -2.72 -6.88
CA GLY A 132 9.31 -2.87 -8.17
C GLY A 132 7.79 -2.69 -8.08
N GLY A 133 7.24 -2.57 -6.87
CA GLY A 133 5.87 -2.14 -6.62
C GLY A 133 5.72 -0.62 -6.59
N TYR A 134 4.48 -0.16 -6.72
CA TYR A 134 4.11 1.25 -6.67
C TYR A 134 3.00 1.49 -5.66
N LEU A 135 3.01 2.66 -5.04
CA LEU A 135 1.97 3.17 -4.16
C LEU A 135 1.27 4.35 -4.83
N TYR A 136 -0.06 4.39 -4.72
CA TYR A 136 -0.87 5.49 -5.23
C TYR A 136 -0.66 6.74 -4.37
N ALA A 137 -0.24 7.85 -4.98
CA ALA A 137 0.06 9.10 -4.30
C ALA A 137 -0.99 10.20 -4.51
N GLY A 138 -2.08 9.88 -5.19
CA GLY A 138 -3.16 10.83 -5.50
C GLY A 138 -3.16 11.24 -6.96
N ASP A 139 -3.96 12.26 -7.25
CA ASP A 139 -4.06 12.85 -8.58
C ASP A 139 -2.92 13.84 -8.84
N GLY A 140 -2.48 13.92 -10.10
CA GLY A 140 -1.41 14.84 -10.53
C GLY A 140 -1.83 16.31 -10.56
N ALA A 141 -3.11 16.60 -10.28
CA ALA A 141 -3.62 17.96 -10.13
C ALA A 141 -3.14 18.54 -8.79
N THR A 142 -1.91 19.06 -8.80
CA THR A 142 -1.47 20.04 -7.83
C THR A 142 -2.43 21.23 -7.90
N SER A 143 -3.26 21.36 -6.86
CA SER A 143 -3.99 22.61 -6.60
C SER A 143 -3.07 23.61 -5.92
#